data_AF-W3WHI3-F1
#
_entry.id   AF-W3WHI3-F1
#
_cell.length_a   1.000
_cell.length_b   1.000
_cell.length_c   1.000
_cell.angle_alpha   90.00
_cell.angle_beta   90.00
_cell.angle_gamma   90.00
#
_symmetry.space_group_name_H-M   'P 1'
#
loop_
_entity.id
_entity.type
_entity.pdbx_description
1 polymer ?
#
loop_
_entity_poly.entity_id
_entity_poly.type
_entity_poly.pdbx_seq_one_letter_code
_entity_poly.pdbx_strand_id
1 'polypeptide(L)'
;MNWFWANWYHVNAGVAVLAASILAAYWNHFDLVQRCIIANFAVMNLHHWEEFGFPGGFTGLCNIARYGSDRPAHYPLNQLIAAFGNNWFNYIVYLPPLFLPKVTFLTLCPMAFGLLEVFGHGVLMNALVRRPYNPGLATSIFGFLPVGVTYLQHAHSNNLISGLDWLLAFMFAMANYYVIFYHIGIGYMGSKTTPYAFTKEEMDRYNPSLWSPSVWLAYYRDNWYYFTAIAFVISTFVMGFFGNLFTRIQTILIYNLMALFVHQVEEYILPGGGPLVINVAFYGERKDYDRFPGNKLSMAWVNTLAYPFYISAVVFPDNVWLGLAQCFFGFFQVIGHGLVMNIKANTAYNPDVASALLLHLPIGIYYIAHVHDHQLIQAVDWIYGLGGFILASILTIVIPILSCRNRQSSYPLTAKEMAGFNLLNKYRAKGLLKTD
;
A
#
# COMPACT_ATOMS: atom_id res chain seq x y z
N MET A 1 22.59 -16.49 -14.05
CA MET A 1 22.58 -15.11 -13.50
C MET A 1 22.43 -15.22 -11.99
N ASN A 2 23.23 -14.50 -11.20
CA ASN A 2 23.13 -14.60 -9.74
C ASN A 2 21.78 -14.05 -9.28
N TRP A 3 21.09 -14.80 -8.40
CA TRP A 3 19.76 -14.46 -7.89
C TRP A 3 19.68 -13.04 -7.33
N PHE A 4 20.71 -12.61 -6.59
CA PHE A 4 20.75 -11.29 -5.97
C PHE A 4 20.59 -10.15 -6.98
N TRP A 5 21.32 -10.18 -8.10
CA TRP A 5 21.29 -9.08 -9.08
C TRP A 5 19.93 -8.92 -9.75
N ALA A 6 19.15 -9.99 -9.85
CA ALA A 6 17.78 -9.93 -10.39
C ALA A 6 16.72 -9.58 -9.34
N ASN A 7 17.06 -9.59 -8.05
CA ASN A 7 16.10 -9.49 -6.94
C ASN A 7 16.52 -8.48 -5.85
N TRP A 8 17.55 -7.66 -6.08
CA TRP A 8 18.08 -6.71 -5.08
C TRP A 8 17.02 -5.73 -4.57
N TYR A 9 16.08 -5.33 -5.44
CA TYR A 9 14.97 -4.44 -5.08
C TYR A 9 13.96 -5.11 -4.13
N HIS A 10 13.82 -6.45 -4.16
CA HIS A 10 13.04 -7.19 -3.14
C HIS A 10 13.76 -7.22 -1.80
N VAL A 11 15.09 -7.31 -1.79
CA VAL A 11 15.88 -7.18 -0.57
C VAL A 11 15.68 -5.79 0.04
N ASN A 12 15.69 -4.73 -0.78
CA ASN A 12 15.40 -3.38 -0.32
C ASN A 12 13.97 -3.23 0.22
N ALA A 13 12.96 -3.85 -0.39
CA ALA A 13 11.62 -3.89 0.21
C ALA A 13 11.64 -4.50 1.62
N GLY A 14 12.42 -5.56 1.85
CA GLY A 14 12.65 -6.12 3.18
C GLY A 14 13.34 -5.13 4.14
N VAL A 15 14.36 -4.41 3.68
CA VAL A 15 15.05 -3.35 4.46
C VAL A 15 14.09 -2.21 4.82
N ALA A 16 13.21 -1.81 3.90
CA ALA A 16 12.18 -0.80 4.16
C ALA A 16 11.23 -1.24 5.27
N VAL A 17 10.73 -2.48 5.21
CA VAL A 17 9.87 -3.04 6.26
C VAL A 17 10.59 -3.07 7.59
N LEU A 18 11.86 -3.47 7.62
CA LEU A 18 12.66 -3.47 8.84
C LEU A 18 12.82 -2.05 9.42
N ALA A 19 13.19 -1.07 8.59
CA ALA A 19 13.36 0.32 9.01
C ALA A 19 12.04 0.92 9.54
N ALA A 20 10.94 0.69 8.84
CA ALA A 20 9.60 1.11 9.27
C ALA A 20 9.19 0.44 10.59
N SER A 21 9.50 -0.85 10.76
CA SER A 21 9.22 -1.59 11.99
C SER A 21 10.02 -1.06 13.18
N ILE A 22 11.30 -0.74 12.98
CA ILE A 22 12.15 -0.11 14.00
C ILE A 22 11.59 1.27 14.37
N LEU A 23 11.23 2.08 13.37
CA LEU A 23 10.64 3.40 13.61
C LEU A 23 9.35 3.31 14.41
N ALA A 24 8.46 2.36 14.06
CA ALA A 24 7.20 2.16 14.78
C ALA A 24 7.42 1.65 16.21
N ALA A 25 8.28 0.64 16.41
CA ALA A 25 8.52 0.02 17.70
C ALA A 25 9.25 0.95 18.67
N TYR A 26 10.14 1.81 18.16
CA TYR A 26 10.98 2.70 18.96
C TYR A 26 10.67 4.17 18.71
N TRP A 27 9.43 4.50 18.30
CA TRP A 27 9.02 5.85 17.92
C TRP A 27 9.48 6.91 18.91
N ASN A 28 9.21 6.71 20.20
CA ASN A 28 9.52 7.65 21.26
C ASN A 28 11.01 7.73 21.64
N HIS A 29 11.86 6.80 21.16
CA HIS A 29 13.30 6.81 21.42
C HIS A 29 14.06 7.71 20.43
N PHE A 30 13.44 8.05 19.30
CA PHE A 30 14.02 8.92 18.29
C PHE A 30 13.45 10.33 18.42
N ASP A 31 14.30 11.35 18.25
CA ASP A 31 13.82 12.71 18.03
C ASP A 31 13.16 12.85 16.65
N LEU A 32 12.51 13.99 16.38
CA LEU A 32 11.78 14.15 15.12
C LEU A 32 12.70 14.11 13.89
N VAL A 33 13.93 14.63 13.99
CA VAL A 33 14.91 14.57 12.89
C VAL A 33 15.26 13.13 12.56
N GLN A 34 15.56 12.32 13.57
CA GLN A 34 15.85 10.90 13.41
C GLN A 34 14.63 10.13 12.89
N ARG A 35 13.42 10.41 13.36
CA ARG A 35 12.18 9.81 12.83
C ARG A 35 12.02 10.09 11.34
N CYS A 36 12.23 11.34 10.92
CA CYS A 36 12.21 11.71 9.52
C CYS A 36 13.29 10.95 8.73
N ILE A 37 14.53 10.86 9.23
CA ILE A 37 15.63 10.15 8.54
C ILE A 37 15.31 8.66 8.37
N ILE A 38 14.86 7.97 9.42
CA ILE A 38 14.51 6.55 9.34
C ILE A 38 13.34 6.34 8.38
N ALA A 39 12.31 7.20 8.45
CA ALA A 39 11.19 7.16 7.52
C ALA A 39 11.66 7.37 6.07
N ASN A 40 12.52 8.36 5.83
CA ASN A 40 13.03 8.68 4.50
C ASN A 40 13.92 7.55 3.94
N PHE A 41 14.71 6.91 4.81
CA PHE A 41 15.49 5.72 4.46
C PHE A 41 14.58 4.53 4.11
N ALA A 42 13.49 4.32 4.87
CA ALA A 42 12.49 3.31 4.53
C ALA A 42 11.83 3.61 3.17
N VAL A 43 11.45 4.87 2.93
CA VAL A 43 10.86 5.31 1.66
C VAL A 43 11.83 5.12 0.50
N MET A 44 13.11 5.47 0.63
CA MET A 44 14.09 5.27 -0.44
C MET A 44 14.25 3.79 -0.82
N ASN A 45 14.23 2.89 0.17
CA ASN A 45 14.23 1.46 -0.10
C ASN A 45 12.93 0.98 -0.80
N LEU A 46 11.77 1.53 -0.45
CA LEU A 46 10.52 1.28 -1.17
C LEU A 46 10.54 1.89 -2.58
N HIS A 47 11.19 3.04 -2.76
CA HIS A 47 11.30 3.73 -4.04
C HIS A 47 12.06 2.87 -5.05
N HIS A 48 13.20 2.28 -4.64
CA HIS A 48 13.89 1.27 -5.46
C HIS A 48 13.01 0.08 -5.81
N TRP A 49 12.17 -0.38 -4.87
CA TRP A 49 11.23 -1.47 -5.14
C TRP A 49 10.13 -1.05 -6.12
N GLU A 50 9.64 0.19 -6.05
CA GLU A 50 8.65 0.71 -6.98
C GLU A 50 9.22 0.81 -8.41
N GLU A 51 10.44 1.34 -8.52
CA GLU A 51 11.12 1.58 -9.79
C GLU A 51 11.48 0.30 -10.55
N PHE A 52 11.94 -0.73 -9.83
CA PHE A 52 12.49 -1.95 -10.43
C PHE A 52 11.59 -3.17 -10.22
N GLY A 53 10.90 -3.26 -9.10
CA GLY A 53 10.07 -4.41 -8.71
C GLY A 53 8.63 -4.30 -9.19
N PHE A 54 7.85 -3.40 -8.59
CA PHE A 54 6.43 -3.25 -8.92
C PHE A 54 5.92 -1.80 -8.72
N PRO A 55 5.29 -1.17 -9.73
CA PRO A 55 4.98 -1.72 -11.04
C PRO A 55 6.23 -1.95 -11.91
N GLY A 56 7.38 -1.36 -11.52
CA GLY A 56 8.63 -1.54 -12.22
C GLY A 56 8.63 -0.88 -13.60
N GLY A 57 9.74 -1.02 -14.32
CA GLY A 57 9.90 -0.50 -15.68
C GLY A 57 10.77 0.75 -15.77
N PHE A 58 11.40 1.18 -14.66
CA PHE A 58 12.40 2.23 -14.67
C PHE A 58 13.60 1.86 -15.56
N THR A 59 13.92 0.56 -15.67
CA THR A 59 14.93 0.01 -16.58
C THR A 59 14.72 0.45 -18.04
N GLY A 60 13.50 0.24 -18.56
CA GLY A 60 13.13 0.67 -19.91
C GLY A 60 12.94 2.18 -20.02
N LEU A 61 12.44 2.85 -18.97
CA LEU A 61 12.37 4.31 -18.94
C LEU A 61 13.76 4.93 -19.18
N CYS A 62 14.77 4.48 -18.44
CA CYS A 62 16.13 4.96 -18.61
C CYS A 62 16.70 4.51 -19.96
N ASN A 63 16.81 3.21 -20.20
CA ASN A 63 17.61 2.73 -21.33
C ASN A 63 16.93 2.98 -22.69
N ILE A 64 15.60 2.93 -22.76
CA ILE A 64 14.85 3.15 -24.01
C ILE A 64 14.44 4.62 -24.11
N ALA A 65 13.67 5.14 -23.16
CA ALA A 65 13.06 6.47 -23.30
C ALA A 65 14.09 7.59 -23.16
N ARG A 66 14.97 7.51 -22.16
CA ARG A 66 15.93 8.58 -21.86
C ARG A 66 17.20 8.50 -22.71
N TYR A 67 17.70 7.30 -22.98
CA TYR A 67 18.99 7.09 -23.64
C TYR A 67 18.91 6.53 -25.07
N GLY A 68 17.75 6.04 -25.53
CA GLY A 68 17.59 5.54 -26.90
C GLY A 68 18.51 4.35 -27.23
N SER A 69 18.78 3.48 -26.26
CA SER A 69 19.72 2.37 -26.40
C SER A 69 19.28 1.36 -27.46
N ASP A 70 20.23 0.93 -28.29
CA ASP A 70 20.08 -0.17 -29.24
C ASP A 70 20.12 -1.56 -28.57
N ARG A 71 20.56 -1.63 -27.31
CA ARG A 71 20.63 -2.86 -26.52
C ARG A 71 20.13 -2.62 -25.09
N PRO A 72 18.82 -2.32 -24.93
CA PRO A 72 18.30 -1.72 -23.70
C PRO A 72 18.29 -2.64 -22.47
N ALA A 73 18.44 -3.96 -22.63
CA ALA A 73 18.63 -4.85 -21.49
C ALA A 73 20.06 -4.78 -20.90
N HIS A 74 21.04 -4.26 -21.63
CA HIS A 74 22.47 -4.34 -21.28
C HIS A 74 23.12 -2.98 -21.03
N TYR A 75 22.65 -1.92 -21.70
CA TYR A 75 23.30 -0.62 -21.72
C TYR A 75 22.25 0.51 -21.87
N PRO A 76 22.48 1.71 -21.32
CA PRO A 76 23.60 2.09 -20.43
C PRO A 76 23.51 1.50 -19.03
N LEU A 77 22.30 1.27 -18.51
CA LEU A 77 22.12 0.59 -17.23
C LEU A 77 22.00 -0.92 -17.42
N ASN A 78 22.41 -1.65 -16.39
CA ASN A 78 22.22 -3.09 -16.25
C ASN A 78 21.97 -3.41 -14.76
N GLN A 79 21.70 -4.67 -14.41
CA GLN A 79 21.36 -5.03 -13.02
C GLN A 79 22.45 -4.68 -12.02
N LEU A 80 23.73 -4.88 -12.39
CA LEU A 80 24.85 -4.55 -11.51
C LEU A 80 24.90 -3.04 -11.25
N ILE A 81 24.83 -2.22 -12.30
CA ILE A 81 24.87 -0.76 -12.17
C ILE A 81 23.67 -0.26 -11.35
N ALA A 82 22.47 -0.76 -11.64
CA ALA A 82 21.26 -0.38 -10.91
C ALA A 82 21.35 -0.77 -9.44
N ALA A 83 21.71 -2.01 -9.14
CA ALA A 83 21.81 -2.49 -7.76
C ALA A 83 22.92 -1.75 -6.99
N PHE A 84 24.11 -1.66 -7.56
CA PHE A 84 25.26 -1.02 -6.91
C PHE A 84 25.04 0.48 -6.72
N GLY A 85 24.59 1.18 -7.76
CA GLY A 85 24.38 2.62 -7.72
C GLY A 85 23.33 3.03 -6.70
N ASN A 86 22.17 2.37 -6.73
CA ASN A 86 21.08 2.65 -5.80
C ASN A 86 21.44 2.30 -4.36
N ASN A 87 22.07 1.14 -4.11
CA ASN A 87 22.48 0.78 -2.75
C ASN A 87 23.61 1.66 -2.22
N TRP A 88 24.58 2.04 -3.05
CA TRP A 88 25.60 3.03 -2.66
C TRP A 88 24.95 4.34 -2.24
N PHE A 89 24.07 4.89 -3.09
CA PHE A 89 23.40 6.15 -2.80
C PHE A 89 22.58 6.05 -1.51
N ASN A 90 21.86 4.96 -1.32
CA ASN A 90 21.10 4.68 -0.10
C ASN A 90 21.99 4.66 1.16
N TYR A 91 23.05 3.85 1.16
CA TYR A 91 23.87 3.64 2.36
C TYR A 91 24.87 4.76 2.63
N ILE A 92 25.21 5.59 1.64
CA ILE A 92 26.14 6.73 1.82
C ILE A 92 25.40 8.04 2.03
N VAL A 93 24.22 8.24 1.43
CA VAL A 93 23.47 9.49 1.55
C VAL A 93 22.37 9.42 2.60
N TYR A 94 21.63 8.30 2.69
CA TYR A 94 20.44 8.22 3.56
C TYR A 94 20.73 7.63 4.94
N LEU A 95 21.67 6.69 5.05
CA LEU A 95 21.96 6.01 6.31
C LEU A 95 22.85 6.82 7.29
N PRO A 96 23.96 7.46 6.89
CA PRO A 96 24.86 8.14 7.81
C PRO A 96 24.23 9.27 8.64
N PRO A 97 23.29 10.09 8.10
CA PRO A 97 22.64 11.14 8.87
C PRO A 97 21.93 10.63 10.14
N LEU A 98 21.51 9.36 10.17
CA LEU A 98 20.88 8.74 11.35
C LEU A 98 21.79 8.76 12.58
N PHE A 99 23.09 8.56 12.36
CA PHE A 99 24.11 8.52 13.42
C PHE A 99 24.70 9.90 13.70
N LEU A 100 24.44 10.87 12.83
CA LEU A 100 24.94 12.24 12.90
C LEU A 100 23.79 13.26 12.82
N PRO A 101 22.73 13.15 13.67
CA PRO A 101 21.52 13.97 13.53
C PRO A 101 21.74 15.46 13.77
N LYS A 102 22.90 15.84 14.31
CA LYS A 102 23.30 17.24 14.53
C LYS A 102 24.09 17.85 13.38
N VAL A 103 24.48 17.06 12.37
CA VAL A 103 25.18 17.57 11.18
C VAL A 103 24.13 17.92 10.13
N THR A 104 23.71 19.18 10.16
CA THR A 104 22.50 19.70 9.53
C THR A 104 22.47 19.56 8.00
N PHE A 105 23.60 19.76 7.31
CA PHE A 105 23.65 19.53 5.87
C PHE A 105 23.49 18.04 5.51
N LEU A 106 24.00 17.12 6.35
CA LEU A 106 23.85 15.67 6.13
C LEU A 106 22.41 15.23 6.36
N THR A 107 21.73 15.75 7.38
CA THR A 107 20.31 15.44 7.62
C THR A 107 19.37 16.08 6.59
N LEU A 108 19.73 17.26 6.09
CA LEU A 108 18.99 17.94 5.01
C LEU A 108 19.15 17.23 3.66
N CYS A 109 20.33 16.70 3.36
CA CYS A 109 20.64 16.08 2.06
C CYS A 109 19.60 15.04 1.58
N PRO A 110 19.28 13.96 2.33
CA PRO A 110 18.30 12.98 1.88
C PRO A 110 16.89 13.55 1.79
N MET A 111 16.55 14.58 2.57
CA MET A 111 15.23 15.24 2.53
C MET A 111 15.09 16.07 1.25
N ALA A 112 16.10 16.88 0.94
CA ALA A 112 16.15 17.68 -0.28
C ALA A 112 16.16 16.78 -1.52
N PHE A 113 16.93 15.69 -1.50
CA PHE A 113 16.95 14.74 -2.61
C PHE A 113 15.58 14.04 -2.78
N GLY A 114 14.95 13.58 -1.70
CA GLY A 114 13.60 13.02 -1.78
C GLY A 114 12.58 14.01 -2.37
N LEU A 115 12.68 15.30 -2.04
CA LEU A 115 11.84 16.34 -2.67
C LEU A 115 12.19 16.57 -4.15
N LEU A 116 13.45 16.40 -4.56
CA LEU A 116 13.82 16.41 -5.98
C LEU A 116 13.22 15.23 -6.72
N GLU A 117 13.09 14.05 -6.10
CA GLU A 117 12.39 12.90 -6.70
C GLU A 117 10.90 13.19 -6.97
N VAL A 118 10.24 13.96 -6.10
CA VAL A 118 8.86 14.44 -6.35
C VAL A 118 8.78 15.24 -7.65
N PHE A 119 9.76 16.11 -7.91
CA PHE A 119 9.83 16.86 -9.18
C PHE A 119 10.25 15.97 -10.35
N GLY A 120 11.25 15.12 -10.17
CA GLY A 120 11.78 14.20 -11.18
C GLY A 120 10.71 13.26 -11.71
N HIS A 121 10.08 12.49 -10.82
CA HIS A 121 9.01 11.57 -11.19
C HIS A 121 7.69 12.31 -11.49
N GLY A 122 7.35 13.36 -10.74
CA GLY A 122 6.07 14.08 -10.93
C GLY A 122 5.98 14.82 -12.25
N VAL A 123 7.10 15.38 -12.73
CA VAL A 123 7.12 16.27 -13.89
C VAL A 123 8.00 15.71 -15.01
N LEU A 124 9.31 15.55 -14.77
CA LEU A 124 10.27 15.29 -15.83
C LEU A 124 10.06 13.92 -16.50
N MET A 125 9.95 12.86 -15.70
CA MET A 125 9.78 11.51 -16.20
C MET A 125 8.41 11.31 -16.84
N ASN A 126 7.35 11.83 -16.21
CA ASN A 126 6.00 11.84 -16.79
C ASN A 126 5.96 12.55 -18.16
N ALA A 127 6.64 13.69 -18.30
CA ALA A 127 6.77 14.39 -19.58
C ALA A 127 7.57 13.58 -20.61
N LEU A 128 8.66 12.93 -20.18
CA LEU A 128 9.51 12.09 -21.03
C LEU A 128 8.74 10.90 -21.62
N VAL A 129 8.00 10.16 -20.78
CA VAL A 129 7.24 8.98 -21.24
C VAL A 129 5.83 9.30 -21.72
N ARG A 130 5.38 10.56 -21.56
CA ARG A 130 4.03 11.06 -21.85
C ARG A 130 2.94 10.25 -21.16
N ARG A 131 3.11 10.01 -19.87
CA ARG A 131 2.17 9.25 -19.03
C ARG A 131 1.92 9.98 -17.72
N PRO A 132 0.74 9.79 -17.11
CA PRO A 132 0.42 10.39 -15.81
C PRO A 132 1.17 9.71 -14.65
N TYR A 133 1.73 8.53 -14.88
CA TYR A 133 2.48 7.78 -13.90
C TYR A 133 3.74 7.18 -14.52
N ASN A 134 4.79 7.14 -13.72
CA ASN A 134 6.00 6.37 -13.96
C ASN A 134 6.46 5.72 -12.64
N PRO A 135 7.20 4.61 -12.71
CA PRO A 135 7.73 3.93 -11.52
C PRO A 135 8.58 4.88 -10.69
N GLY A 136 8.30 4.97 -9.39
CA GLY A 136 8.93 5.90 -8.44
C GLY A 136 8.03 7.08 -8.06
N LEU A 137 6.95 7.34 -8.80
CA LEU A 137 6.03 8.45 -8.52
C LEU A 137 5.25 8.29 -7.21
N ALA A 138 4.78 7.07 -6.89
CA ALA A 138 3.95 6.86 -5.71
C ALA A 138 4.75 7.07 -4.42
N THR A 139 5.93 6.46 -4.29
CA THR A 139 6.82 6.65 -3.15
C THR A 139 7.35 8.08 -3.07
N SER A 140 7.51 8.78 -4.19
CA SER A 140 7.83 10.21 -4.18
C SER A 140 6.70 11.05 -3.55
N ILE A 141 5.47 10.92 -4.04
CA ILE A 141 4.32 11.71 -3.57
C ILE A 141 3.90 11.32 -2.15
N PHE A 142 3.81 10.02 -1.86
CA PHE A 142 3.24 9.52 -0.60
C PHE A 142 4.29 9.18 0.47
N GLY A 143 5.57 9.16 0.11
CA GLY A 143 6.68 8.93 1.02
C GLY A 143 7.58 10.15 1.17
N PHE A 144 8.31 10.53 0.12
CA PHE A 144 9.32 11.59 0.22
C PHE A 144 8.71 12.95 0.54
N LEU A 145 7.60 13.32 -0.12
CA LEU A 145 6.96 14.61 0.10
C LEU A 145 6.51 14.83 1.56
N PRO A 146 5.70 13.96 2.19
CA PRO A 146 5.27 14.18 3.58
C PRO A 146 6.44 14.18 4.56
N VAL A 147 7.41 13.28 4.39
CA VAL A 147 8.59 13.21 5.27
C VAL A 147 9.46 14.46 5.14
N GLY A 148 9.73 14.89 3.90
CA GLY A 148 10.51 16.08 3.60
C GLY A 148 9.83 17.36 4.11
N VAL A 149 8.53 17.52 3.92
CA VAL A 149 7.75 18.66 4.45
C VAL A 149 7.81 18.69 5.98
N THR A 150 7.61 17.55 6.65
CA THR A 150 7.66 17.46 8.11
C THR A 150 9.03 17.88 8.65
N TYR A 151 10.10 17.36 8.03
CA TYR A 151 11.47 17.72 8.39
C TYR A 151 11.73 19.22 8.18
N LEU A 152 11.37 19.78 7.02
CA LEU A 152 11.62 21.18 6.70
C LEU A 152 10.81 22.12 7.60
N GLN A 153 9.57 21.79 7.93
CA GLN A 153 8.76 22.56 8.88
C GLN A 153 9.39 22.57 10.27
N HIS A 154 9.83 21.41 10.76
CA HIS A 154 10.51 21.32 12.05
C HIS A 154 11.82 22.11 12.05
N ALA A 155 12.64 21.93 11.01
CA ALA A 155 13.93 22.58 10.89
C ALA A 155 13.82 24.11 10.73
N HIS A 156 12.81 24.59 10.00
CA HIS A 156 12.52 26.02 9.90
C HIS A 156 12.05 26.60 11.24
N SER A 157 11.10 25.93 11.90
CA SER A 157 10.53 26.40 13.18
C SER A 157 11.56 26.46 14.31
N ASN A 158 12.63 25.67 14.22
CA ASN A 158 13.69 25.59 15.22
C ASN A 158 15.01 26.22 14.74
N ASN A 159 15.03 26.91 13.59
CA ASN A 159 16.23 27.52 13.01
C ASN A 159 17.43 26.56 12.87
N LEU A 160 17.17 25.31 12.50
CA LEU A 160 18.20 24.26 12.43
C LEU A 160 19.07 24.34 11.18
N ILE A 161 18.62 25.01 10.12
CA ILE A 161 19.25 24.98 8.79
C ILE A 161 19.67 26.38 8.37
N SER A 162 20.92 26.51 7.93
CA SER A 162 21.47 27.71 7.30
C SER A 162 21.46 27.63 5.77
N GLY A 163 21.73 28.75 5.09
CA GLY A 163 21.91 28.75 3.63
C GLY A 163 23.10 27.90 3.17
N LEU A 164 24.16 27.79 3.98
CA LEU A 164 25.32 26.94 3.68
C LEU A 164 24.94 25.45 3.71
N ASP A 165 24.06 25.05 4.62
CA ASP A 165 23.58 23.67 4.70
C ASP A 165 22.86 23.24 3.43
N TRP A 166 22.06 24.12 2.83
CA TRP A 166 21.40 23.86 1.54
C TRP A 166 22.42 23.63 0.42
N LEU A 167 23.44 24.51 0.33
CA LEU A 167 24.50 24.38 -0.67
C LEU A 167 25.26 23.06 -0.49
N LEU A 168 25.68 22.74 0.74
CA LEU A 168 26.42 21.52 1.05
C LEU A 168 25.58 20.26 0.82
N ALA A 169 24.31 20.27 1.21
CA ALA A 169 23.37 19.18 0.99
C ALA A 169 23.20 18.88 -0.51
N PHE A 170 23.00 19.92 -1.33
CA PHE A 170 22.88 19.79 -2.77
C PHE A 170 24.17 19.30 -3.42
N MET A 171 25.31 19.91 -3.08
CA MET A 171 26.62 19.51 -3.62
C MET A 171 26.97 18.07 -3.24
N PHE A 172 26.69 17.66 -2.01
CA PHE A 172 26.94 16.29 -1.55
C PHE A 172 26.07 15.27 -2.30
N ALA A 173 24.78 15.56 -2.48
CA ALA A 173 23.87 14.72 -3.25
C ALA A 173 24.32 14.58 -4.72
N MET A 174 24.59 15.71 -5.38
CA MET A 174 24.97 15.75 -6.79
C MET A 174 26.34 15.12 -7.03
N ALA A 175 27.30 15.32 -6.14
CA ALA A 175 28.60 14.65 -6.20
C ALA A 175 28.45 13.13 -6.11
N ASN A 176 27.70 12.62 -5.14
CA ASN A 176 27.45 11.18 -5.03
C ASN A 176 26.70 10.64 -6.25
N TYR A 177 25.66 11.33 -6.72
CA TYR A 177 24.88 10.92 -7.88
C TYR A 177 25.74 10.85 -9.14
N TYR A 178 26.55 11.88 -9.40
CA TYR A 178 27.47 11.93 -10.53
C TYR A 178 28.52 10.82 -10.47
N VAL A 179 29.21 10.70 -9.34
CA VAL A 179 30.26 9.70 -9.17
C VAL A 179 29.71 8.30 -9.37
N ILE A 180 28.60 7.95 -8.73
CA ILE A 180 28.14 6.58 -8.73
C ILE A 180 27.41 6.17 -10.01
N PHE A 181 26.48 7.01 -10.53
CA PHE A 181 25.67 6.63 -11.68
C PHE A 181 26.34 6.96 -13.00
N TYR A 182 26.99 8.12 -13.12
CA TYR A 182 27.61 8.52 -14.39
C TYR A 182 29.05 8.04 -14.50
N HIS A 183 29.92 8.38 -13.55
CA HIS A 183 31.34 8.08 -13.67
C HIS A 183 31.63 6.59 -13.51
N ILE A 184 31.23 5.99 -12.38
CA ILE A 184 31.45 4.57 -12.10
C ILE A 184 30.42 3.71 -12.85
N GLY A 185 29.13 4.03 -12.74
CA GLY A 185 28.02 3.29 -13.35
C GLY A 185 28.14 3.17 -14.86
N ILE A 186 27.78 4.23 -15.57
CA ILE A 186 27.77 4.23 -17.04
C ILE A 186 29.20 4.26 -17.61
N GLY A 187 30.07 5.09 -17.05
CA GLY A 187 31.42 5.33 -17.58
C GLY A 187 32.38 4.15 -17.45
N TYR A 188 32.37 3.47 -16.31
CA TYR A 188 33.30 2.35 -16.04
C TYR A 188 32.64 0.97 -16.15
N MET A 189 31.43 0.79 -15.61
CA MET A 189 30.74 -0.52 -15.61
C MET A 189 29.78 -0.71 -16.80
N GLY A 190 29.52 0.34 -17.59
CA GLY A 190 28.63 0.28 -18.74
C GLY A 190 29.19 -0.60 -19.86
N SER A 191 28.47 -1.65 -20.24
CA SER A 191 28.89 -2.54 -21.32
C SER A 191 27.72 -3.17 -22.06
N LYS A 192 27.78 -3.17 -23.40
CA LYS A 192 26.81 -3.86 -24.26
C LYS A 192 26.93 -5.39 -24.21
N THR A 193 27.98 -5.94 -23.60
CA THR A 193 28.22 -7.39 -23.46
C THR A 193 28.23 -7.86 -22.00
N THR A 194 27.68 -7.04 -21.09
CA THR A 194 27.59 -7.36 -19.66
C THR A 194 26.87 -8.68 -19.39
N PRO A 195 27.35 -9.51 -18.43
CA PRO A 195 26.62 -10.70 -17.98
C PRO A 195 25.44 -10.36 -17.04
N TYR A 196 25.27 -9.08 -16.67
CA TYR A 196 24.26 -8.59 -15.72
C TYR A 196 23.08 -7.91 -16.42
N ALA A 197 22.70 -8.40 -17.60
CA ALA A 197 21.58 -7.84 -18.34
C ALA A 197 20.28 -7.94 -17.54
N PHE A 198 19.40 -6.94 -17.69
CA PHE A 198 18.04 -7.05 -17.17
C PHE A 198 17.34 -8.25 -17.79
N THR A 199 16.58 -8.96 -16.97
CA THR A 199 15.72 -10.05 -17.40
C THR A 199 14.65 -9.55 -18.37
N LYS A 200 14.10 -10.49 -19.14
CA LYS A 200 12.94 -10.19 -19.98
C LYS A 200 11.78 -9.63 -19.15
N GLU A 201 11.52 -10.20 -17.97
CA GLU A 201 10.45 -9.74 -17.08
C GLU A 201 10.64 -8.27 -16.65
N GLU A 202 11.85 -7.88 -16.22
CA GLU A 202 12.16 -6.50 -15.85
C GLU A 202 12.00 -5.53 -17.02
N MET A 203 12.36 -5.94 -18.24
CA MET A 203 12.18 -5.13 -19.44
C MET A 203 10.71 -5.05 -19.87
N ASP A 204 9.95 -6.14 -19.74
CA ASP A 204 8.53 -6.22 -20.08
C ASP A 204 7.65 -5.38 -19.13
N ARG A 205 8.12 -5.05 -17.92
CA ARG A 205 7.46 -4.06 -17.04
C ARG A 205 7.41 -2.67 -17.67
N TYR A 206 8.38 -2.33 -18.53
CA TYR A 206 8.31 -1.15 -19.39
C TYR A 206 7.48 -1.41 -20.66
N ASN A 207 6.24 -1.88 -20.50
CA ASN A 207 5.33 -2.11 -21.61
C ASN A 207 4.31 -0.96 -21.71
N PRO A 208 4.24 -0.23 -22.84
CA PRO A 208 3.24 0.82 -23.05
C PRO A 208 1.79 0.37 -22.87
N SER A 209 1.47 -0.88 -23.18
CA SER A 209 0.11 -1.43 -23.08
C SER A 209 -0.35 -1.73 -21.65
N LEU A 210 0.59 -1.90 -20.70
CA LEU A 210 0.29 -2.06 -19.26
C LEU A 210 -0.44 -0.83 -18.69
N TRP A 211 -0.38 0.31 -19.38
CA TRP A 211 -0.95 1.58 -18.95
C TRP A 211 -2.28 1.92 -19.62
N SER A 212 -2.85 1.00 -20.41
CA SER A 212 -4.22 1.18 -20.89
C SER A 212 -5.20 1.03 -19.72
N PRO A 213 -6.29 1.83 -19.67
CA PRO A 213 -7.28 1.73 -18.59
C PRO A 213 -7.84 0.31 -18.40
N SER A 214 -8.02 -0.44 -19.48
CA SER A 214 -8.54 -1.82 -19.42
C SER A 214 -7.55 -2.79 -18.75
N VAL A 215 -6.25 -2.68 -19.04
CA VAL A 215 -5.23 -3.51 -18.40
C VAL A 215 -5.08 -3.15 -16.92
N TRP A 216 -5.10 -1.85 -16.59
CA TRP A 216 -5.09 -1.40 -15.20
C TRP A 216 -6.31 -1.87 -14.41
N LEU A 217 -7.51 -1.76 -14.99
CA LEU A 217 -8.74 -2.22 -14.34
C LEU A 217 -8.72 -3.75 -14.14
N ALA A 218 -8.19 -4.50 -15.10
CA ALA A 218 -8.01 -5.94 -14.95
C ALA A 218 -6.98 -6.26 -13.85
N TYR A 219 -5.85 -5.56 -13.81
CA TYR A 219 -4.83 -5.73 -12.79
C TYR A 219 -5.38 -5.40 -11.40
N TYR A 220 -6.08 -4.28 -11.25
CA TYR A 220 -6.73 -3.88 -10.00
C TYR A 220 -7.78 -4.90 -9.57
N ARG A 221 -8.66 -5.33 -10.48
CA ARG A 221 -9.63 -6.41 -10.21
C ARG A 221 -8.95 -7.68 -9.72
N ASP A 222 -7.73 -7.98 -10.16
CA ASP A 222 -7.05 -9.21 -9.75
C ASP A 222 -6.22 -9.05 -8.47
N ASN A 223 -5.96 -7.81 -8.03
CA ASN A 223 -4.96 -7.49 -7.00
C ASN A 223 -5.40 -6.40 -6.00
N TRP A 224 -6.67 -5.99 -5.96
CA TRP A 224 -7.16 -4.85 -5.15
C TRP A 224 -6.72 -4.94 -3.68
N TYR A 225 -6.72 -6.13 -3.10
CA TYR A 225 -6.34 -6.38 -1.71
C TYR A 225 -4.87 -6.03 -1.41
N TYR A 226 -3.97 -6.06 -2.40
CA TYR A 226 -2.61 -5.54 -2.22
C TYR A 226 -2.58 -4.02 -2.19
N PHE A 227 -3.42 -3.35 -3.00
CA PHE A 227 -3.59 -1.89 -2.90
C PHE A 227 -4.15 -1.51 -1.53
N THR A 228 -5.05 -2.31 -0.97
CA THR A 228 -5.55 -2.15 0.39
C THR A 228 -4.44 -2.26 1.44
N ALA A 229 -3.59 -3.28 1.34
CA ALA A 229 -2.45 -3.45 2.24
C ALA A 229 -1.50 -2.25 2.18
N ILE A 230 -1.23 -1.74 0.97
CA ILE A 230 -0.44 -0.52 0.78
C ILE A 230 -1.14 0.70 1.41
N ALA A 231 -2.46 0.85 1.20
CA ALA A 231 -3.24 1.93 1.80
C ALA A 231 -3.21 1.89 3.33
N PHE A 232 -3.26 0.69 3.93
CA PHE A 232 -3.07 0.51 5.38
C PHE A 232 -1.70 1.02 5.83
N VAL A 233 -0.62 0.61 5.16
CA VAL A 233 0.74 1.07 5.48
C VAL A 233 0.80 2.59 5.37
N ILE A 234 0.38 3.19 4.25
CA ILE A 234 0.36 4.65 4.08
C ILE A 234 -0.42 5.32 5.22
N SER A 235 -1.58 4.79 5.60
CA SER A 235 -2.41 5.34 6.68
C SER A 235 -1.71 5.29 8.03
N THR A 236 -0.90 4.25 8.31
CA THR A 236 -0.09 4.20 9.55
C THR A 236 0.95 5.33 9.60
N PHE A 237 1.62 5.63 8.48
CA PHE A 237 2.54 6.76 8.38
C PHE A 237 1.81 8.09 8.56
N VAL A 238 0.69 8.26 7.85
CA VAL A 238 -0.13 9.48 7.95
C VAL A 238 -0.57 9.71 9.40
N MET A 239 -1.09 8.69 10.07
CA MET A 239 -1.53 8.81 11.46
C MET A 239 -0.36 8.99 12.45
N GLY A 240 0.81 8.41 12.17
CA GLY A 240 2.01 8.60 12.99
C GLY A 240 2.57 10.02 12.94
N PHE A 241 2.65 10.61 11.74
CA PHE A 241 3.25 11.94 11.54
C PHE A 241 2.25 13.09 11.63
N PHE A 242 1.02 12.88 11.16
CA PHE A 242 0.00 13.93 11.02
C PHE A 242 -1.27 13.63 11.82
N GLY A 243 -1.28 12.59 12.65
CA GLY A 243 -2.44 12.20 13.45
C GLY A 243 -2.99 13.32 14.35
N ASN A 244 -2.09 14.22 14.80
CA ASN A 244 -2.44 15.37 15.63
C ASN A 244 -3.19 16.49 14.88
N LEU A 245 -3.22 16.45 13.53
CA LEU A 245 -3.99 17.41 12.73
C LEU A 245 -5.48 17.06 12.66
N PHE A 246 -5.86 15.84 13.04
CA PHE A 246 -7.24 15.37 12.98
C PHE A 246 -7.97 15.58 14.31
N THR A 247 -9.26 15.88 14.25
CA THR A 247 -10.10 15.90 15.45
C THR A 247 -10.21 14.50 16.05
N ARG A 248 -10.60 14.41 17.33
CA ARG A 248 -10.75 13.10 17.99
C ARG A 248 -11.71 12.17 17.25
N ILE A 249 -12.82 12.71 16.73
CA ILE A 249 -13.80 11.96 15.93
C ILE A 249 -13.16 11.45 14.65
N GLN A 250 -12.46 12.31 13.90
CA GLN A 250 -11.75 11.91 12.68
C GLN A 250 -10.71 10.83 12.97
N THR A 251 -9.93 10.96 14.05
CA THR A 251 -8.96 9.93 14.45
C THR A 251 -9.65 8.56 14.63
N ILE A 252 -10.77 8.50 15.35
CA ILE A 252 -11.51 7.26 15.58
C ILE A 252 -12.01 6.66 14.25
N LEU A 253 -12.58 7.50 13.38
CA LEU A 253 -13.10 7.08 12.08
C LEU A 253 -12.00 6.65 11.11
N ILE A 254 -10.83 7.29 11.14
CA ILE A 254 -9.65 6.86 10.36
C ILE A 254 -9.17 5.50 10.85
N TYR A 255 -9.12 5.26 12.18
CA TYR A 255 -8.80 3.93 12.68
C TYR A 255 -9.84 2.88 12.26
N ASN A 256 -11.12 3.25 12.15
CA ASN A 256 -12.15 2.33 11.63
C ASN A 256 -11.97 2.05 10.12
N LEU A 257 -11.55 3.05 9.33
CA LEU A 257 -11.15 2.84 7.93
C LEU A 257 -9.90 1.95 7.83
N MET A 258 -8.92 2.13 8.71
CA MET A 258 -7.76 1.25 8.79
C MET A 258 -8.16 -0.18 9.18
N ALA A 259 -9.16 -0.35 10.05
CA ALA A 259 -9.74 -1.65 10.38
C ALA A 259 -10.35 -2.33 9.15
N LEU A 260 -11.05 -1.59 8.28
CA LEU A 260 -11.52 -2.10 6.99
C LEU A 260 -10.35 -2.59 6.14
N PHE A 261 -9.22 -1.87 6.11
CA PHE A 261 -8.07 -2.33 5.34
C PHE A 261 -7.50 -3.64 5.88
N VAL A 262 -7.37 -3.76 7.21
CA VAL A 262 -6.93 -5.01 7.85
C VAL A 262 -7.93 -6.14 7.58
N HIS A 263 -9.22 -5.86 7.60
CA HIS A 263 -10.28 -6.82 7.26
C HIS A 263 -10.09 -7.38 5.85
N GLN A 264 -9.92 -6.52 4.84
CA GLN A 264 -9.66 -7.00 3.47
C GLN A 264 -8.33 -7.77 3.36
N VAL A 265 -7.30 -7.41 4.12
CA VAL A 265 -6.05 -8.19 4.17
C VAL A 265 -6.29 -9.58 4.78
N GLU A 266 -7.08 -9.66 5.85
CA GLU A 266 -7.46 -10.92 6.49
C GLU A 266 -8.24 -11.83 5.52
N GLU A 267 -9.22 -11.25 4.81
CA GLU A 267 -10.11 -11.94 3.89
C GLU A 267 -9.38 -12.55 2.68
N TYR A 268 -8.44 -11.81 2.09
CA TYR A 268 -7.85 -12.13 0.78
C TYR A 268 -6.37 -12.52 0.82
N ILE A 269 -5.60 -12.10 1.82
CA ILE A 269 -4.15 -12.31 1.88
C ILE A 269 -3.78 -13.30 2.99
N LEU A 270 -4.06 -12.95 4.25
CA LEU A 270 -3.60 -13.71 5.41
C LEU A 270 -4.61 -13.67 6.57
N PRO A 271 -5.29 -14.78 6.87
CA PRO A 271 -5.03 -16.12 6.35
C PRO A 271 -5.62 -16.39 4.95
N GLY A 272 -6.49 -15.49 4.47
CA GLY A 272 -7.12 -15.58 3.15
C GLY A 272 -8.23 -16.64 3.08
N GLY A 273 -9.00 -16.61 1.98
CA GLY A 273 -10.03 -17.60 1.69
C GLY A 273 -11.45 -17.16 2.03
N GLY A 274 -11.67 -15.88 2.35
CA GLY A 274 -13.01 -15.30 2.53
C GLY A 274 -13.98 -15.57 1.36
N PRO A 275 -13.54 -15.54 0.08
CA PRO A 275 -14.45 -15.89 -1.01
C PRO A 275 -15.06 -17.31 -0.92
N LEU A 276 -14.31 -18.28 -0.38
CA LEU A 276 -14.84 -19.61 -0.11
C LEU A 276 -15.86 -19.60 1.02
N VAL A 277 -15.61 -18.81 2.07
CA VAL A 277 -16.58 -18.61 3.16
C VAL A 277 -17.87 -18.04 2.60
N ILE A 278 -17.79 -16.98 1.79
CA ILE A 278 -18.96 -16.36 1.16
C ILE A 278 -19.69 -17.36 0.27
N ASN A 279 -19.02 -17.97 -0.71
CA ASN A 279 -19.69 -18.81 -1.69
C ASN A 279 -20.20 -20.13 -1.09
N VAL A 280 -19.36 -20.83 -0.30
CA VAL A 280 -19.68 -22.17 0.23
C VAL A 280 -20.45 -22.08 1.54
N ALA A 281 -19.93 -21.34 2.54
CA ALA A 281 -20.53 -21.32 3.86
C ALA A 281 -21.77 -20.42 3.92
N PHE A 282 -21.68 -19.20 3.40
CA PHE A 282 -22.80 -18.26 3.47
C PHE A 282 -23.91 -18.58 2.47
N TYR A 283 -23.56 -18.74 1.18
CA TYR A 283 -24.50 -18.97 0.09
C TYR A 283 -24.78 -20.44 -0.24
N GLY A 284 -24.01 -21.39 0.29
CA GLY A 284 -24.30 -22.80 0.10
C GLY A 284 -23.90 -23.36 -1.28
N GLU A 285 -23.07 -22.68 -2.07
CA GLU A 285 -22.59 -23.19 -3.37
C GLU A 285 -21.66 -24.40 -3.19
N ARG A 286 -21.74 -25.37 -4.10
CA ARG A 286 -21.06 -26.67 -3.97
C ARG A 286 -20.31 -27.10 -5.24
N LYS A 287 -20.60 -26.46 -6.37
CA LYS A 287 -20.11 -26.83 -7.69
C LYS A 287 -19.18 -25.76 -8.25
N ASP A 288 -19.71 -24.55 -8.46
CA ASP A 288 -19.00 -23.46 -9.14
C ASP A 288 -18.52 -22.40 -8.12
N TYR A 289 -18.06 -22.86 -6.96
CA TYR A 289 -17.78 -22.00 -5.79
C TYR A 289 -16.55 -21.09 -5.95
N ASP A 290 -15.75 -21.28 -7.01
CA ASP A 290 -14.66 -20.39 -7.40
C ASP A 290 -15.15 -19.12 -8.12
N ARG A 291 -16.43 -19.08 -8.52
CA ARG A 291 -16.98 -17.98 -9.32
C ARG A 291 -18.46 -17.68 -9.09
N PHE A 292 -19.14 -18.41 -8.21
CA PHE A 292 -20.57 -18.26 -7.95
C PHE A 292 -20.91 -18.43 -6.46
N PRO A 293 -21.83 -17.61 -5.90
CA PRO A 293 -22.44 -16.45 -6.55
C PRO A 293 -21.48 -15.26 -6.71
N GLY A 294 -20.47 -15.14 -5.85
CA GLY A 294 -19.43 -14.13 -5.99
C GLY A 294 -18.27 -14.63 -6.85
N ASN A 295 -17.90 -13.84 -7.85
CA ASN A 295 -16.66 -13.99 -8.60
C ASN A 295 -15.68 -12.87 -8.26
N LYS A 296 -14.48 -12.93 -8.83
CA LYS A 296 -13.41 -11.98 -8.55
C LYS A 296 -13.80 -10.52 -8.84
N LEU A 297 -14.60 -10.29 -9.90
CA LEU A 297 -15.10 -8.95 -10.22
C LEU A 297 -16.04 -8.41 -9.14
N SER A 298 -17.03 -9.20 -8.69
CA SER A 298 -17.89 -8.78 -7.57
C SER A 298 -17.08 -8.53 -6.30
N MET A 299 -16.13 -9.42 -5.95
CA MET A 299 -15.35 -9.25 -4.72
C MET A 299 -14.51 -7.96 -4.76
N ALA A 300 -13.88 -7.66 -5.90
CA ALA A 300 -13.17 -6.39 -6.07
C ALA A 300 -14.12 -5.18 -5.88
N TRP A 301 -15.30 -5.20 -6.49
CA TRP A 301 -16.27 -4.10 -6.35
C TRP A 301 -16.81 -3.94 -4.93
N VAL A 302 -17.15 -5.03 -4.24
CA VAL A 302 -17.63 -4.98 -2.85
C VAL A 302 -16.63 -4.24 -1.98
N ASN A 303 -15.36 -4.60 -2.10
CA ASN A 303 -14.28 -4.05 -1.31
C ASN A 303 -13.92 -2.62 -1.70
N THR A 304 -13.98 -2.29 -3.00
CA THR A 304 -13.68 -0.95 -3.51
C THR A 304 -14.74 0.07 -3.12
N LEU A 305 -16.02 -0.33 -3.19
CA LEU A 305 -17.15 0.54 -2.85
C LEU A 305 -17.26 0.81 -1.34
N ALA A 306 -16.64 -0.02 -0.50
CA ALA A 306 -16.53 0.26 0.93
C ALA A 306 -15.67 1.50 1.22
N TYR A 307 -14.66 1.82 0.40
CA TYR A 307 -13.79 2.98 0.65
C TYR A 307 -14.53 4.33 0.66
N PRO A 308 -15.31 4.72 -0.35
CA PRO A 308 -16.03 6.00 -0.30
C PRO A 308 -17.03 6.05 0.87
N PHE A 309 -17.63 4.92 1.25
CA PHE A 309 -18.48 4.85 2.44
C PHE A 309 -17.69 5.14 3.73
N TYR A 310 -16.52 4.50 3.91
CA TYR A 310 -15.70 4.72 5.09
C TYR A 310 -15.05 6.12 5.12
N ILE A 311 -14.58 6.60 3.98
CA ILE A 311 -13.96 7.93 3.83
C ILE A 311 -15.01 9.03 4.09
N SER A 312 -16.28 8.82 3.73
CA SER A 312 -17.32 9.85 3.90
C SER A 312 -17.48 10.31 5.35
N ALA A 313 -17.45 9.41 6.35
CA ALA A 313 -17.55 9.85 7.74
C ALA A 313 -16.27 10.55 8.23
N VAL A 314 -15.09 10.20 7.69
CA VAL A 314 -13.84 10.89 8.01
C VAL A 314 -13.85 12.33 7.48
N VAL A 315 -14.38 12.53 6.27
CA VAL A 315 -14.49 13.84 5.62
C VAL A 315 -15.58 14.70 6.25
N PHE A 316 -16.68 14.07 6.70
CA PHE A 316 -17.82 14.76 7.33
C PHE A 316 -18.03 14.30 8.79
N PRO A 317 -17.04 14.54 9.69
CA PRO A 317 -17.06 13.99 11.05
C PRO A 317 -18.17 14.56 11.94
N ASP A 318 -18.70 15.74 11.60
CA ASP A 318 -19.79 16.39 12.33
C ASP A 318 -21.16 15.72 12.08
N ASN A 319 -21.28 14.95 10.99
CA ASN A 319 -22.47 14.15 10.71
C ASN A 319 -22.39 12.82 11.46
N VAL A 320 -22.71 12.83 12.76
CA VAL A 320 -22.57 11.67 13.67
C VAL A 320 -23.24 10.40 13.13
N TRP A 321 -24.38 10.53 12.45
CA TRP A 321 -25.06 9.40 11.82
C TRP A 321 -24.20 8.62 10.80
N LEU A 322 -23.27 9.27 10.09
CA LEU A 322 -22.34 8.59 9.17
C LEU A 322 -21.37 7.70 9.93
N GLY A 323 -20.83 8.17 11.06
CA GLY A 323 -19.98 7.38 11.92
C GLY A 323 -20.74 6.22 12.57
N LEU A 324 -22.00 6.44 12.99
CA LEU A 324 -22.87 5.36 13.46
C LEU A 324 -23.15 4.30 12.39
N ALA A 325 -23.42 4.72 11.15
CA ALA A 325 -23.62 3.79 10.04
C ALA A 325 -22.40 2.88 9.84
N GLN A 326 -21.18 3.42 9.94
CA GLN A 326 -19.95 2.63 9.88
C GLN A 326 -19.80 1.68 11.08
N CYS A 327 -20.15 2.14 12.29
CA CYS A 327 -20.13 1.28 13.48
C CYS A 327 -21.09 0.09 13.32
N PHE A 328 -22.31 0.33 12.85
CA PHE A 328 -23.27 -0.74 12.57
C PHE A 328 -22.79 -1.68 11.48
N PHE A 329 -22.13 -1.17 10.44
CA PHE A 329 -21.51 -2.00 9.43
C PHE A 329 -20.43 -2.92 10.04
N GLY A 330 -19.55 -2.37 10.89
CA GLY A 330 -18.55 -3.15 11.62
C GLY A 330 -19.15 -4.20 12.57
N PHE A 331 -20.20 -3.84 13.31
CA PHE A 331 -20.92 -4.80 14.17
C PHE A 331 -21.61 -5.89 13.37
N PHE A 332 -22.13 -5.56 12.19
CA PHE A 332 -22.69 -6.55 11.28
C PHE A 332 -21.63 -7.55 10.80
N GLN A 333 -20.37 -7.13 10.63
CA GLN A 333 -19.28 -8.07 10.33
C GLN A 333 -19.04 -9.08 11.47
N VAL A 334 -19.15 -8.64 12.72
CA VAL A 334 -19.08 -9.55 13.89
C VAL A 334 -20.20 -10.59 13.83
N ILE A 335 -21.42 -10.18 13.49
CA ILE A 335 -22.56 -11.12 13.37
C ILE A 335 -22.37 -12.04 12.16
N GLY A 336 -22.06 -11.49 10.99
CA GLY A 336 -21.90 -12.23 9.74
C GLY A 336 -20.76 -13.24 9.81
N HIS A 337 -19.53 -12.76 9.97
CA HIS A 337 -18.34 -13.59 10.00
C HIS A 337 -18.17 -14.29 11.34
N GLY A 338 -18.34 -13.59 12.47
CA GLY A 338 -18.13 -14.16 13.80
C GLY A 338 -19.13 -15.26 14.17
N LEU A 339 -20.40 -15.12 13.77
CA LEU A 339 -21.47 -16.04 14.16
C LEU A 339 -22.04 -16.84 12.97
N VAL A 340 -22.68 -16.17 12.01
CA VAL A 340 -23.50 -16.84 10.98
C VAL A 340 -22.67 -17.76 10.09
N MET A 341 -21.56 -17.26 9.54
CA MET A 341 -20.70 -18.04 8.64
C MET A 341 -19.98 -19.17 9.37
N ASN A 342 -19.52 -18.93 10.60
CA ASN A 342 -18.90 -19.95 11.45
C ASN A 342 -19.87 -21.10 11.78
N ILE A 343 -21.12 -20.79 12.14
CA ILE A 343 -22.16 -21.81 12.37
C ILE A 343 -22.39 -22.63 11.10
N LYS A 344 -22.58 -21.97 9.95
CA LYS A 344 -22.85 -22.65 8.67
C LYS A 344 -21.67 -23.50 8.18
N ALA A 345 -20.43 -23.06 8.42
CA ALA A 345 -19.21 -23.79 8.09
C ALA A 345 -18.82 -24.83 9.17
N ASN A 346 -19.51 -24.84 10.31
CA ASN A 346 -19.11 -25.55 11.53
C ASN A 346 -17.65 -25.24 11.93
N THR A 347 -17.19 -24.00 11.78
CA THR A 347 -15.81 -23.56 12.09
C THR A 347 -15.81 -22.64 13.30
N ALA A 348 -14.75 -22.69 14.11
CA ALA A 348 -14.53 -21.71 15.18
C ALA A 348 -14.02 -20.36 14.67
N TYR A 349 -13.43 -20.34 13.47
CA TYR A 349 -12.85 -19.16 12.86
C TYR A 349 -12.93 -19.25 11.34
N ASN A 350 -13.23 -18.12 10.71
CA ASN A 350 -13.07 -17.88 9.29
C ASN A 350 -12.31 -16.55 9.11
N PRO A 351 -11.67 -16.34 7.95
CA PRO A 351 -11.13 -15.04 7.58
C PRO A 351 -12.15 -13.93 7.86
N ASP A 352 -11.67 -12.86 8.51
CA ASP A 352 -12.36 -11.62 8.94
C ASP A 352 -12.84 -11.57 10.39
N VAL A 353 -12.84 -12.69 11.09
CA VAL A 353 -13.26 -12.73 12.49
C VAL A 353 -12.31 -11.92 13.38
N ALA A 354 -11.00 -11.92 13.11
CA ALA A 354 -10.04 -11.21 13.95
C ALA A 354 -10.18 -9.70 13.82
N SER A 355 -10.20 -9.17 12.60
CA SER A 355 -10.41 -7.74 12.32
C SER A 355 -11.78 -7.26 12.82
N ALA A 356 -12.84 -8.06 12.65
CA ALA A 356 -14.17 -7.72 13.16
C ALA A 356 -14.20 -7.59 14.69
N LEU A 357 -13.64 -8.57 15.41
CA LEU A 357 -13.67 -8.61 16.88
C LEU A 357 -12.63 -7.69 17.54
N LEU A 358 -11.42 -7.61 16.99
CA LEU A 358 -10.29 -6.91 17.62
C LEU A 358 -10.17 -5.46 17.17
N LEU A 359 -10.78 -5.07 16.05
CA LEU A 359 -10.71 -3.71 15.52
C LEU A 359 -12.10 -3.09 15.40
N HIS A 360 -12.96 -3.58 14.51
CA HIS A 360 -14.25 -2.93 14.26
C HIS A 360 -15.13 -2.82 15.51
N LEU A 361 -15.25 -3.89 16.29
CA LEU A 361 -16.05 -3.90 17.51
C LEU A 361 -15.57 -2.89 18.57
N PRO A 362 -14.32 -2.93 19.06
CA PRO A 362 -13.87 -1.98 20.07
C PRO A 362 -13.83 -0.54 19.56
N ILE A 363 -13.48 -0.31 18.28
CA ILE A 363 -13.50 1.03 17.69
C ILE A 363 -14.93 1.57 17.62
N GLY A 364 -15.89 0.76 17.19
CA GLY A 364 -17.30 1.15 17.12
C GLY A 364 -17.91 1.44 18.50
N ILE A 365 -17.61 0.61 19.50
CA ILE A 365 -18.02 0.86 20.89
C ILE A 365 -17.42 2.17 21.39
N TYR A 366 -16.11 2.39 21.15
CA TYR A 366 -15.43 3.60 21.56
C TYR A 366 -15.99 4.86 20.88
N TYR A 367 -16.33 4.78 19.58
CA TYR A 367 -16.98 5.86 18.85
C TYR A 367 -18.31 6.24 19.51
N ILE A 368 -19.19 5.26 19.75
CA ILE A 368 -20.51 5.47 20.35
C ILE A 368 -20.38 6.07 21.75
N ALA A 369 -19.48 5.54 22.58
CA ALA A 369 -19.21 6.08 23.90
C ALA A 369 -18.72 7.54 23.81
N HIS A 370 -17.78 7.83 22.90
CA HIS A 370 -17.24 9.17 22.73
C HIS A 370 -18.31 10.19 22.34
N VAL A 371 -19.15 9.90 21.34
CA VAL A 371 -20.20 10.82 20.90
C VAL A 371 -21.33 10.97 21.91
N HIS A 372 -21.57 9.94 22.73
CA HIS A 372 -22.52 10.00 23.83
C HIS A 372 -22.01 10.87 24.99
N ASP A 373 -20.79 10.60 25.47
CA ASP A 373 -20.19 11.29 26.62
C ASP A 373 -19.96 12.78 26.36
N HIS A 374 -19.75 13.17 25.10
CA HIS A 374 -19.57 14.56 24.68
C HIS A 374 -20.88 15.20 24.19
N GLN A 375 -22.03 14.52 24.35
CA GLN A 375 -23.36 15.01 23.96
C GLN A 375 -23.47 15.43 22.48
N LEU A 376 -22.75 14.72 21.60
CA LEU A 376 -22.73 14.98 20.16
C LEU A 376 -23.83 14.24 19.41
N ILE A 377 -24.32 13.14 19.96
CA ILE A 377 -25.32 12.27 19.34
C ILE A 377 -26.75 12.70 19.67
N GLN A 378 -27.61 12.74 18.65
CA GLN A 378 -29.05 12.99 18.78
C GLN A 378 -29.86 11.72 18.47
N ALA A 379 -31.13 11.71 18.87
CA ALA A 379 -32.04 10.60 18.60
C ALA A 379 -32.17 10.30 17.09
N VAL A 380 -32.16 11.34 16.26
CA VAL A 380 -32.26 11.20 14.79
C VAL A 380 -31.02 10.53 14.17
N ASP A 381 -29.85 10.68 14.79
CA ASP A 381 -28.61 10.07 14.28
C ASP A 381 -28.68 8.55 14.31
N TRP A 382 -29.37 7.96 15.29
CA TRP A 382 -29.60 6.51 15.35
C TRP A 382 -30.42 6.01 14.16
N ILE A 383 -31.47 6.76 13.79
CA ILE A 383 -32.36 6.42 12.68
C ILE A 383 -31.60 6.54 11.35
N TYR A 384 -30.91 7.66 11.15
CA TYR A 384 -30.10 7.88 9.94
C TYR A 384 -28.90 6.96 9.85
N GLY A 385 -28.26 6.63 10.99
CA GLY A 385 -27.17 5.67 11.05
C GLY A 385 -27.63 4.28 10.62
N LEU A 386 -28.78 3.82 11.12
CA LEU A 386 -29.37 2.53 10.73
C LEU A 386 -29.76 2.53 9.24
N GLY A 387 -30.43 3.58 8.78
CA GLY A 387 -30.80 3.73 7.36
C GLY A 387 -29.58 3.77 6.44
N GLY A 388 -28.54 4.50 6.84
CA GLY A 388 -27.26 4.60 6.15
C GLY A 388 -26.53 3.26 6.07
N PHE A 389 -26.51 2.49 7.17
CA PHE A 389 -25.96 1.13 7.20
C PHE A 389 -26.68 0.18 6.22
N ILE A 390 -28.02 0.20 6.21
CA ILE A 390 -28.81 -0.66 5.31
C ILE A 390 -28.53 -0.27 3.85
N LEU A 391 -28.58 1.03 3.54
CA LEU A 391 -28.31 1.52 2.20
C LEU A 391 -26.89 1.17 1.76
N ALA A 392 -25.89 1.39 2.62
CA ALA A 392 -24.50 1.04 2.34
C ALA A 392 -24.35 -0.46 2.09
N SER A 393 -24.98 -1.33 2.90
CA SER A 393 -24.94 -2.78 2.70
C SER A 393 -25.55 -3.20 1.36
N ILE A 394 -26.64 -2.56 0.93
CA ILE A 394 -27.25 -2.82 -0.37
C ILE A 394 -26.32 -2.40 -1.51
N LEU A 395 -25.81 -1.17 -1.45
CA LEU A 395 -24.99 -0.58 -2.52
C LEU A 395 -23.62 -1.24 -2.64
N THR A 396 -22.99 -1.59 -1.50
CA THR A 396 -21.62 -2.11 -1.48
C THR A 396 -21.57 -3.63 -1.53
N ILE A 397 -22.53 -4.36 -0.95
CA ILE A 397 -22.47 -5.83 -0.90
C ILE A 397 -23.49 -6.45 -1.87
N VAL A 398 -24.78 -6.14 -1.66
CA VAL A 398 -25.87 -6.87 -2.33
C VAL A 398 -25.87 -6.64 -3.84
N ILE A 399 -25.82 -5.37 -4.27
CA ILE A 399 -25.86 -5.03 -5.69
C ILE A 399 -24.67 -5.64 -6.44
N PRO A 400 -23.39 -5.44 -6.03
CA PRO A 400 -22.26 -5.99 -6.77
C PRO A 400 -22.26 -7.52 -6.87
N ILE A 401 -22.62 -8.24 -5.79
CA ILE A 401 -22.71 -9.70 -5.82
C ILE A 401 -23.80 -10.14 -6.79
N LEU A 402 -25.00 -9.58 -6.69
CA LEU A 402 -26.13 -10.00 -7.52
C LEU A 402 -25.94 -9.60 -9.00
N SER A 403 -25.40 -8.43 -9.29
CA SER A 403 -25.20 -7.94 -10.66
C SER A 403 -24.13 -8.71 -11.41
N CYS A 404 -23.11 -9.22 -10.70
CA CYS A 404 -22.00 -9.96 -11.31
C CYS A 404 -22.18 -11.48 -11.22
N ARG A 405 -23.29 -11.97 -10.65
CA ARG A 405 -23.54 -13.40 -10.41
C ARG A 405 -23.63 -14.19 -11.72
N ASN A 406 -22.62 -15.01 -12.01
CA ASN A 406 -22.56 -15.81 -13.24
C ASN A 406 -21.74 -17.10 -13.06
N ARG A 407 -22.37 -18.26 -13.29
CA ARG A 407 -21.70 -19.58 -13.24
C ARG A 407 -20.65 -19.78 -14.32
N GLN A 408 -20.75 -19.04 -15.43
CA GLN A 408 -19.79 -19.05 -16.54
C GLN A 408 -18.90 -17.80 -16.52
N SER A 409 -18.74 -17.15 -15.36
CA SER A 409 -17.90 -15.96 -15.24
C SER A 409 -16.48 -16.24 -15.74
N SER A 410 -15.96 -15.31 -16.54
CA SER A 410 -14.57 -15.27 -16.98
C SER A 410 -13.60 -14.78 -15.90
N TYR A 411 -14.11 -14.47 -14.69
CA TYR A 411 -13.35 -13.95 -13.57
C TYR A 411 -13.36 -14.92 -12.36
N PRO A 412 -12.95 -16.19 -12.51
CA PRO A 412 -12.86 -17.08 -11.37
C PRO A 412 -11.75 -16.65 -10.42
N LEU A 413 -11.89 -17.04 -9.17
CA LEU A 413 -10.81 -16.96 -8.19
C LEU A 413 -9.73 -17.99 -8.55
N THR A 414 -8.48 -17.61 -8.31
CA THR A 414 -7.32 -18.45 -8.63
C THR A 414 -7.19 -19.61 -7.63
N ALA A 415 -6.52 -20.70 -8.03
CA ALA A 415 -6.24 -21.81 -7.12
C ALA A 415 -5.53 -21.37 -5.83
N LYS A 416 -4.66 -20.35 -5.90
CA LYS A 416 -3.98 -19.77 -4.74
C LYS A 416 -4.96 -19.11 -3.78
N GLU A 417 -5.89 -18.30 -4.27
CA GLU A 417 -6.93 -17.65 -3.46
C GLU A 417 -7.88 -18.68 -2.84
N MET A 418 -8.18 -19.75 -3.57
CA MET A 418 -9.01 -20.86 -3.10
C MET A 418 -8.28 -21.76 -2.07
N ALA A 419 -6.95 -21.76 -2.05
CA ALA A 419 -6.17 -22.47 -1.05
C ALA A 419 -6.08 -21.73 0.30
N GLY A 420 -6.60 -20.50 0.37
CA GLY A 420 -6.60 -19.66 1.57
C GLY A 420 -7.08 -20.39 2.82
N PHE A 421 -6.30 -20.26 3.89
CA PHE A 421 -6.54 -20.87 5.20
C PHE A 421 -6.86 -22.39 5.19
N ASN A 422 -6.44 -23.11 4.14
CA ASN A 422 -6.74 -24.53 3.90
C ASN A 422 -8.26 -24.85 3.95
N LEU A 423 -9.10 -23.89 3.57
CA LEU A 423 -10.56 -24.00 3.72
C LEU A 423 -11.16 -25.10 2.84
N LEU A 424 -10.64 -25.31 1.63
CA LEU A 424 -11.11 -26.39 0.75
C LEU A 424 -11.07 -27.76 1.44
N ASN A 425 -9.94 -28.09 2.05
CA ASN A 425 -9.77 -29.37 2.72
C ASN A 425 -10.62 -29.44 4.00
N LYS A 426 -10.71 -28.34 4.76
CA LYS A 426 -11.60 -28.27 5.94
C LYS A 426 -13.07 -28.48 5.56
N TYR A 427 -13.52 -27.90 4.46
CA TYR A 427 -14.90 -28.02 3.98
C TYR A 427 -15.18 -29.42 3.43
N ARG A 428 -14.25 -30.02 2.68
CA ARG A 428 -14.35 -31.42 2.25
C ARG A 428 -14.42 -32.39 3.44
N ALA A 429 -13.54 -32.23 4.43
CA ALA A 429 -13.53 -33.06 5.64
C ALA A 429 -14.83 -32.97 6.45
N LYS A 430 -15.57 -31.87 6.30
CA LYS A 430 -16.87 -31.62 6.95
C LYS A 430 -18.07 -31.97 6.06
N GLY A 431 -17.85 -32.56 4.89
CA GLY A 431 -18.92 -32.91 3.94
C GLY A 431 -19.59 -31.70 3.29
N LEU A 432 -19.03 -30.50 3.41
CA LEU A 432 -19.53 -29.30 2.74
C LEU A 432 -19.14 -29.27 1.27
N LEU A 433 -18.11 -30.00 0.84
CA LEU A 433 -17.70 -30.15 -0.55
C LEU A 433 -17.39 -31.62 -0.82
N LYS A 434 -17.58 -32.06 -2.07
CA LYS A 434 -17.19 -33.42 -2.46
C LYS A 434 -15.65 -33.54 -2.49
N THR A 435 -15.15 -34.69 -2.05
CA THR A 435 -13.79 -35.12 -2.35
C THR A 435 -13.77 -35.61 -3.80
N ASP A 436 -12.87 -35.05 -4.60
CA ASP A 436 -12.66 -35.48 -5.98
C ASP A 436 -11.99 -36.86 -6.03
#